data_AF-A0A090WG79-F1
#
_entry.id   AF-A0A090WG79-F1
#
_cell.length_a   1.000
_cell.length_b   1.000
_cell.length_c   1.000
_cell.angle_alpha   90.00
_cell.angle_beta   90.00
_cell.angle_gamma   90.00
#
_symmetry.space_group_name_H-M   'P 1'
#
loop_
_entity.id
_entity.type
_entity.pdbx_description
1 polymer ?
#
loop_
_entity_poly.entity_id
_entity_poly.type
_entity_poly.pdbx_seq_one_letter_code
_entity_poly.pdbx_strand_id
1 'polypeptide(L)'
;MQIFVLHVNDHPELTVEQQENKQLLEDCFEDASFSLHHIGGSDVNSSVKRFVESRGSDMVSFINRKHSFLDSIFSTPMVEELGMFSKVPLLVMHDSKY
;
A
#
# COMPACT_ATOMS: atom_id res chain seq x y z
N MET A 1 -13.16 0.08 13.10
CA MET A 1 -12.21 -0.35 12.06
C MET A 1 -11.48 0.89 11.58
N GLN A 2 -10.15 0.87 11.58
CA GLN A 2 -9.33 2.01 11.16
C GLN A 2 -8.56 1.64 9.90
N ILE A 3 -8.52 2.55 8.93
CA ILE A 3 -7.82 2.39 7.66
C ILE A 3 -6.51 3.19 7.69
N PHE A 4 -5.41 2.53 7.35
CA PHE A 4 -4.11 3.18 7.19
C PHE A 4 -3.74 3.16 5.72
N VAL A 5 -3.77 4.33 5.10
CA VAL A 5 -3.30 4.49 3.72
C VAL A 5 -1.81 4.82 3.78
N LEU A 6 -1.00 3.99 3.14
CA LEU A 6 0.45 4.10 3.19
C LEU A 6 1.01 4.54 1.84
N HIS A 7 1.77 5.64 1.83
CA HIS A 7 2.60 6.07 0.72
C HIS A 7 4.08 5.80 1.07
N VAL A 8 4.76 5.00 0.25
CA VAL A 8 6.18 4.68 0.41
C VAL A 8 6.97 5.42 -0.65
N ASN A 9 7.78 6.38 -0.24
CA ASN A 9 8.65 7.15 -1.12
C ASN A 9 9.77 7.79 -0.31
N ASP A 10 10.97 7.92 -0.88
CA ASP A 10 12.07 8.65 -0.24
C ASP A 10 11.84 10.17 -0.25
N HIS A 11 11.00 10.66 -1.17
CA HIS A 11 10.63 12.07 -1.28
C HIS A 11 9.19 12.30 -0.79
N PRO A 12 8.98 13.21 0.18
CA PRO A 12 7.64 13.49 0.70
C PRO A 12 6.75 14.26 -0.28
N GLU A 13 7.33 14.88 -1.31
CA GLU A 13 6.58 15.65 -2.30
C GLU A 13 5.75 14.74 -3.20
N LEU A 14 4.43 14.97 -3.21
CA LEU A 14 3.51 14.31 -4.11
C LEU A 14 3.47 15.04 -5.46
N THR A 15 3.49 14.27 -6.56
CA THR A 15 3.15 14.79 -7.90
C THR A 15 1.71 15.28 -7.94
N VAL A 16 1.34 16.07 -8.96
CA VAL A 16 -0.05 16.52 -9.15
C VAL A 16 -1.03 15.34 -9.18
N GLU A 17 -0.70 14.30 -9.95
CA GLU A 17 -1.50 13.08 -10.02
C GLU A 17 -1.62 12.37 -8.66
N GLN A 18 -0.54 12.33 -7.87
CA GLN A 18 -0.58 11.74 -6.53
C GLN A 18 -1.42 12.58 -5.56
N GLN A 19 -1.44 13.90 -5.70
CA GLN A 19 -2.30 14.79 -4.91
C GLN A 19 -3.77 14.59 -5.27
N GLU A 20 -4.09 14.46 -6.55
CA GLU A 20 -5.44 14.16 -7.03
C GLU A 20 -5.93 12.79 -6.53
N ASN A 21 -5.08 11.76 -6.61
CA ASN A 21 -5.38 10.44 -6.07
C ASN A 21 -5.56 10.45 -4.55
N LYS A 22 -4.76 11.24 -3.83
CA LYS A 22 -4.92 11.42 -2.39
C LYS A 22 -6.28 12.04 -2.07
N GLN A 23 -6.68 13.10 -2.77
CA GLN A 23 -7.98 13.74 -2.57
C GLN A 23 -9.13 12.75 -2.83
N LEU A 24 -9.04 11.97 -3.91
CA LEU A 24 -10.03 10.94 -4.22
C LEU A 24 -10.14 9.88 -3.10
N LEU A 25 -9.02 9.47 -2.50
CA LEU A 25 -9.02 8.56 -1.36
C LEU A 25 -9.66 9.17 -0.12
N GLU A 26 -9.40 10.46 0.16
CA GLU A 26 -10.02 11.19 1.27
C GLU A 26 -11.54 11.25 1.09
N ASP A 27 -12.02 11.55 -0.11
CA ASP A 27 -13.45 11.57 -0.45
C ASP A 27 -14.07 10.16 -0.32
N CYS A 28 -13.39 9.12 -0.80
CA CYS A 28 -13.86 7.72 -0.73
C CYS A 28 -13.96 7.19 0.72
N PHE A 29 -13.18 7.75 1.64
CA PHE A 29 -13.14 7.33 3.04
C PHE A 29 -13.79 8.33 4.00
N GLU A 30 -14.59 9.28 3.50
CA GLU A 30 -15.21 10.33 4.32
C GLU A 30 -16.02 9.77 5.52
N ASP A 31 -16.68 8.62 5.33
CA ASP A 31 -17.48 7.93 6.34
C ASP A 31 -16.71 6.88 7.16
N ALA A 32 -15.40 6.72 6.90
CA ALA A 32 -14.54 5.75 7.56
C ALA A 32 -13.49 6.43 8.45
N SER A 33 -13.07 5.76 9.52
CA SER A 33 -11.90 6.22 10.27
C SER A 33 -10.64 5.87 9.48
N PHE A 34 -9.97 6.86 8.90
CA PHE A 34 -8.73 6.65 8.15
C PHE A 34 -7.63 7.63 8.55
N SER A 35 -6.39 7.29 8.18
CA SER A 35 -5.25 8.21 8.26
C SER A 35 -4.23 7.91 7.17
N LEU A 36 -3.58 8.97 6.70
CA LEU A 36 -2.56 8.91 5.67
C LEU A 36 -1.17 8.88 6.32
N HIS A 37 -0.34 7.94 5.90
CA HIS A 37 1.02 7.76 6.43
C HIS A 37 2.02 7.81 5.28
N HIS A 38 3.10 8.53 5.49
CA HIS A 38 4.26 8.54 4.60
C HIS A 38 5.41 7.78 5.27
N ILE A 39 6.03 6.85 4.54
CA ILE A 39 7.24 6.16 4.99
C ILE A 39 8.33 6.38 3.95
N GLY A 40 9.48 6.86 4.43
CA GLY A 40 10.72 6.89 3.66
C GLY A 40 11.20 5.47 3.37
N GLY A 41 11.46 5.17 2.10
CA GLY A 41 11.99 3.89 1.65
C GLY A 41 11.89 3.74 0.14
N SER A 42 12.93 3.15 -0.46
CA SER A 42 12.93 2.73 -1.87
C SER A 42 12.35 1.32 -2.06
N ASP A 43 12.31 0.51 -1.00
CA ASP A 43 11.74 -0.83 -1.02
C ASP A 43 10.37 -0.87 -0.32
N VAL A 44 9.33 -1.06 -1.12
CA VAL A 44 7.93 -1.08 -0.67
C VAL A 44 7.67 -2.27 0.26
N ASN A 45 8.26 -3.43 -0.02
CA ASN A 45 8.00 -4.67 0.73
C ASN A 45 8.47 -4.56 2.18
N SER A 46 9.73 -4.15 2.40
CA SER A 46 10.27 -3.96 3.75
C SER A 46 9.59 -2.80 4.49
N SER A 47 9.19 -1.74 3.79
CA SER A 47 8.49 -0.59 4.37
C SER A 47 7.10 -0.98 4.86
N VAL A 48 6.32 -1.69 4.04
CA VAL A 48 5.00 -2.22 4.40
C VAL A 48 5.13 -3.21 5.56
N LYS A 49 6.10 -4.12 5.52
CA LYS A 49 6.35 -5.09 6.59
C LYS A 49 6.59 -4.39 7.93
N ARG A 50 7.51 -3.42 7.98
CA ARG A 50 7.81 -2.68 9.21
C ARG A 50 6.58 -1.96 9.76
N PHE A 51 5.78 -1.36 8.89
CA PHE A 51 4.55 -0.68 9.30
C PHE A 51 3.55 -1.64 9.94
N VAL A 52 3.29 -2.77 9.27
CA VAL A 52 2.33 -3.80 9.72
C VAL A 52 2.76 -4.45 11.03
N GLU A 53 4.04 -4.84 11.16
CA GLU A 53 4.59 -5.45 12.38
C GLU A 53 4.56 -4.48 13.57
N SER A 54 4.75 -3.18 13.34
CA SER A 54 4.80 -2.17 14.42
C SER A 54 3.44 -1.87 15.06
N ARG A 55 2.33 -2.13 14.35
CA ARG A 55 0.98 -1.73 14.78
C ARG A 55 0.02 -2.89 15.06
N GLY A 56 0.43 -4.13 14.80
CA GLY A 56 -0.45 -5.29 14.95
C GLY A 56 -1.67 -5.22 14.03
N SER A 57 -1.48 -4.76 12.79
CA SER A 57 -2.60 -4.55 11.84
C SER A 57 -3.35 -5.85 11.54
N ASP A 58 -4.68 -5.76 11.50
CA ASP A 58 -5.59 -6.91 11.32
C ASP A 58 -5.67 -7.42 9.88
N MET A 59 -5.29 -6.62 8.88
CA MET A 59 -5.32 -6.97 7.45
C MET A 59 -4.46 -6.00 6.62
N VAL A 60 -3.84 -6.50 5.55
CA VAL A 60 -3.17 -5.70 4.52
C VAL A 60 -3.92 -5.83 3.20
N SER A 61 -4.23 -4.70 2.55
CA SER A 61 -4.89 -4.67 1.24
C SER A 61 -4.06 -3.89 0.23
N PHE A 62 -3.90 -4.42 -0.98
CA PHE A 62 -3.17 -3.74 -2.06
C PHE A 62 -3.69 -4.14 -3.45
N ILE A 63 -3.50 -3.26 -4.44
CA ILE A 63 -3.86 -3.48 -5.84
C ILE A 63 -2.61 -3.88 -6.62
N ASN A 64 -2.67 -5.01 -7.33
CA ASN A 64 -1.59 -5.42 -8.22
C ASN A 64 -1.75 -4.76 -9.60
N ARG A 65 -1.07 -3.62 -9.85
CA ARG A 65 -1.09 -2.95 -11.16
C ARG A 65 -0.14 -3.65 -12.13
N LYS A 66 -0.69 -4.30 -13.16
CA LYS A 66 0.10 -4.86 -14.28
C LYS A 66 0.40 -3.79 -15.32
N HIS A 67 1.39 -2.92 -15.09
CA HIS A 67 2.08 -2.17 -16.16
C HIS A 67 3.47 -1.70 -15.71
N SER A 68 4.49 -2.12 -16.47
CA SER A 68 5.88 -1.66 -16.70
C SER A 68 6.74 -0.96 -15.64
N PHE A 69 6.22 -0.58 -14.47
CA PHE A 69 6.98 0.08 -13.39
C PHE A 69 7.40 -0.88 -12.27
N LEU A 70 6.94 -2.14 -12.35
CA LEU A 70 7.07 -3.14 -11.28
C LEU A 70 7.88 -4.37 -11.71
N ASP A 71 8.49 -4.40 -12.89
CA ASP A 71 9.28 -5.56 -13.34
C ASP A 71 10.44 -5.90 -12.37
N SER A 72 10.94 -4.93 -11.59
CA SER A 72 11.93 -5.13 -10.52
C SER A 72 11.35 -5.26 -9.10
N ILE A 73 10.08 -4.87 -8.87
CA ILE A 73 9.37 -5.08 -7.59
C ILE A 73 8.76 -6.50 -7.55
N PHE A 74 8.59 -7.13 -8.70
CA PHE A 74 8.05 -8.48 -8.86
C PHE A 74 9.09 -9.61 -8.84
N SER A 75 10.38 -9.36 -8.58
CA SER A 75 11.40 -10.43 -8.51
C SER A 75 11.18 -11.46 -7.39
N THR A 76 10.26 -11.16 -6.47
CA THR A 76 9.50 -12.13 -5.68
C THR A 76 8.08 -11.55 -5.63
N PRO A 77 7.00 -12.27 -5.96
CA PRO A 77 5.65 -11.72 -5.78
C PRO A 77 5.53 -11.20 -4.35
N MET A 78 5.13 -9.94 -4.17
CA MET A 78 4.86 -9.39 -2.84
C MET A 78 3.93 -10.30 -2.02
N VAL A 79 3.06 -11.06 -2.71
CA VAL A 79 2.21 -12.12 -2.13
C VAL A 79 3.02 -13.30 -1.57
N GLU A 80 4.12 -13.69 -2.19
CA GLU A 80 5.03 -14.73 -1.67
C GLU A 80 5.83 -14.22 -0.47
N GLU A 81 6.39 -13.00 -0.53
CA GLU A 81 7.10 -12.41 0.61
C GLU A 81 6.18 -12.05 1.77
N LEU A 82 4.98 -11.53 1.51
CA LEU A 82 3.96 -11.26 2.53
C LEU A 82 3.27 -12.54 3.01
N GLY A 83 3.14 -13.56 2.15
CA GLY A 83 2.61 -14.87 2.50
C GLY A 83 3.50 -15.61 3.51
N MET A 84 4.81 -15.31 3.52
CA MET A 84 5.72 -15.73 4.59
C MET A 84 5.43 -15.03 5.93
N PHE A 85 4.74 -13.88 5.95
CA PHE A 85 4.24 -13.21 7.17
C PHE A 85 2.86 -13.76 7.56
N SER A 86 2.81 -15.07 7.84
CA SER A 86 1.63 -15.93 8.03
C SER A 86 0.59 -15.53 9.11
N LYS A 87 0.68 -14.32 9.68
CA LYS A 87 -0.16 -13.87 10.81
C LYS A 87 -1.13 -12.74 10.44
N VAL A 88 -1.01 -12.12 9.27
CA VAL A 88 -1.88 -11.01 8.84
C VAL A 88 -2.60 -11.38 7.53
N PRO A 89 -3.95 -11.40 7.50
CA PRO A 89 -4.73 -11.58 6.28
C PRO A 89 -4.33 -10.62 5.17
N LEU A 90 -4.25 -11.13 3.93
CA LEU A 90 -3.93 -10.35 2.73
C LEU A 90 -5.16 -10.27 1.81
N LEU A 91 -5.57 -9.06 1.46
CA LEU A 91 -6.55 -8.78 0.41
C LEU A 91 -5.81 -8.26 -0.83
N VAL A 92 -5.67 -9.12 -1.84
CA VAL A 92 -5.06 -8.73 -3.11
C VAL A 92 -6.17 -8.39 -4.09
N MET A 93 -6.23 -7.13 -4.50
CA MET A 93 -7.20 -6.66 -5.48
C MET A 93 -6.57 -6.68 -6.87
N HIS A 94 -7.33 -7.20 -7.83
CA HIS A 94 -6.95 -7.15 -9.23
C HIS A 94 -7.34 -5.81 -9.82
N ASP A 95 -6.42 -5.21 -10.59
CA ASP A 95 -6.74 -4.07 -11.43
C ASP A 95 -7.75 -4.52 -12.50
N SER A 96 -9.02 -4.17 -12.33
CA SER A 96 -10.04 -4.39 -13.34
C SER A 96 -9.81 -3.37 -14.44
N LYS A 97 -9.22 -3.82 -15.56
CA LYS A 97 -9.26 -3.05 -16.81
C LYS A 97 -10.70 -2.97 -17.32
N TYR A 98 -11.51 -2.12 -16.68
CA TYR A 98 -12.79 -1.61 -17.15
C TYR A 98 -12.99 -0.21 -16.59
#